data_AF-A0A2N1UIU4-F1
#
_entry.id   AF-A0A2N1UIU4-F1
#
_cell.length_a   1.000
_cell.length_b   1.000
_cell.length_c   1.000
_cell.angle_alpha   90.00
_cell.angle_beta   90.00
_cell.angle_gamma   90.00
#
_symmetry.space_group_name_H-M   'P 1'
#
loop_
_entity.id
_entity.type
_entity.pdbx_description
1 polymer ?
#
loop_
_entity_poly.entity_id
_entity_poly.type
_entity_poly.pdbx_seq_one_letter_code
_entity_poly.pdbx_strand_id
1 'polypeptide(L)'
;MSSLKGIFRLRILTVMLLAVFSLTTPTLLTAAEHKVGPYTVDVDVRSSLMQVIPHAYVKCRLSGNTIKISASAPGYVAQTHEFAAKPGQLVYPVIIRLPDKKVSLEVMTFDYKPIVSAYFDRYQGGTPTDLYAINLYLPIKSWPHPKPSNLKVNQPGYGWPIQQTCDISVFADFYQVRMLVNRAVLDDPKDQLLVYVNTSEEISVAAAENWLLTLQELEESNRKEAEQLAIILAAILPVAEFSVAPLPRSIAAAVAFKRRFAELHRD
;
A
#
# COMPACT_ATOMS: atom_id res chain seq x y z
N MET A 1 -23.64 6.88 -54.39
CA MET A 1 -22.18 6.63 -54.39
C MET A 1 -21.41 7.49 -53.37
N SER A 2 -21.85 7.58 -52.10
CA SER A 2 -21.16 8.36 -51.05
C SER A 2 -20.82 7.57 -49.77
N SER A 3 -21.34 6.36 -49.59
CA SER A 3 -21.18 5.59 -48.34
C SER A 3 -19.88 4.76 -48.24
N LEU A 4 -19.27 4.37 -49.36
CA LEU A 4 -18.06 3.52 -49.35
C LEU A 4 -16.78 4.25 -48.92
N LYS A 5 -16.70 5.57 -49.10
CA LYS A 5 -15.49 6.37 -48.77
C LYS A 5 -15.32 6.60 -47.27
N GLY A 6 -16.40 6.58 -46.48
CA GLY A 6 -16.36 6.79 -45.03
C GLY A 6 -15.81 5.59 -44.26
N ILE A 7 -16.22 4.38 -44.65
CA ILE A 7 -15.82 3.13 -43.98
C ILE A 7 -14.32 2.83 -44.20
N PHE A 8 -13.80 3.17 -45.37
CA PHE A 8 -12.38 2.98 -45.69
C PHE A 8 -11.47 3.93 -44.90
N ARG A 9 -11.90 5.18 -44.68
CA ARG A 9 -11.15 6.16 -43.87
C ARG A 9 -11.15 5.83 -42.39
N LEU A 10 -12.25 5.26 -41.87
CA LEU A 10 -12.36 4.85 -40.47
C LEU A 10 -11.39 3.71 -40.16
N ARG A 11 -11.27 2.70 -41.03
CA ARG A 11 -10.35 1.56 -40.86
C ARG A 11 -8.88 1.98 -40.90
N ILE A 12 -8.51 2.92 -41.78
CA ILE A 12 -7.15 3.46 -41.84
C ILE A 12 -6.80 4.23 -40.56
N LEU A 13 -7.76 5.00 -40.02
CA LEU A 13 -7.60 5.71 -38.75
C LEU A 13 -7.43 4.73 -37.58
N THR A 14 -8.21 3.64 -37.53
CA THR A 14 -8.10 2.62 -36.46
C THR A 14 -6.78 1.86 -36.52
N VAL A 15 -6.29 1.53 -37.71
CA VAL A 15 -4.98 0.87 -37.89
C VAL A 15 -3.82 1.81 -37.53
N MET A 16 -3.91 3.10 -37.87
CA MET A 16 -2.93 4.09 -37.42
C MET A 16 -2.96 4.30 -35.90
N LEU A 17 -4.13 4.34 -35.28
CA LEU A 17 -4.24 4.47 -33.82
C LEU A 17 -3.68 3.24 -33.09
N LEU A 18 -3.94 2.02 -33.60
CA LEU A 18 -3.34 0.80 -33.07
C LEU A 18 -1.81 0.78 -33.25
N ALA A 19 -1.30 1.23 -34.41
CA ALA A 19 0.13 1.28 -34.67
C ALA A 19 0.84 2.26 -33.74
N VAL A 20 0.27 3.46 -33.53
CA VAL A 20 0.81 4.45 -32.60
C VAL A 20 0.77 3.94 -31.16
N PHE A 21 -0.31 3.26 -30.75
CA PHE A 21 -0.41 2.68 -29.40
C PHE A 21 0.57 1.52 -29.16
N SER A 22 0.88 0.73 -30.20
CA SER A 22 1.89 -0.35 -30.13
C SER A 22 3.34 0.16 -30.14
N LEU A 23 3.58 1.41 -30.55
CA LEU A 23 4.91 2.01 -30.64
C LEU A 23 5.28 2.89 -29.43
N THR A 24 4.33 3.28 -28.59
CA THR A 24 4.59 4.24 -27.49
C THR A 24 4.86 3.66 -26.11
N THR A 25 4.81 2.35 -25.90
CA THR A 25 5.32 1.77 -24.65
C THR A 25 5.76 0.32 -24.81
N PRO A 26 7.05 0.06 -25.01
CA PRO A 26 7.73 -0.86 -24.14
C PRO A 26 8.25 -0.01 -22.98
N THR A 27 7.61 -0.07 -21.81
CA THR A 27 8.39 0.03 -20.57
C THR A 27 9.39 -1.12 -20.65
N LEU A 28 10.56 -0.83 -21.21
CA LEU A 28 11.70 -1.74 -21.28
C LEU A 28 12.07 -2.05 -19.83
N LEU A 29 11.47 -3.11 -19.29
CA LEU A 29 11.95 -3.82 -18.12
C LEU A 29 13.20 -4.58 -18.57
N THR A 30 14.27 -3.84 -18.83
CA THR A 30 15.58 -4.40 -19.15
C THR A 30 16.30 -4.74 -17.86
N ALA A 31 16.90 -5.92 -17.82
CA ALA A 31 17.84 -6.28 -16.77
C ALA A 31 19.02 -5.29 -16.76
N ALA A 32 19.57 -5.03 -15.57
CA ALA A 32 20.61 -4.02 -15.41
C ALA A 32 21.97 -4.63 -15.73
N GLU A 33 22.59 -4.18 -16.82
CA GLU A 33 23.97 -4.57 -17.15
C GLU A 33 24.97 -3.84 -16.24
N HIS A 34 25.73 -4.60 -15.46
CA HIS A 34 26.80 -4.09 -14.61
C HIS A 34 28.17 -4.58 -15.07
N LYS A 35 29.05 -3.63 -15.41
CA LYS A 35 30.47 -3.94 -15.70
C LYS A 35 31.25 -4.07 -14.39
N VAL A 36 31.90 -5.21 -14.19
CA VAL A 36 32.62 -5.57 -12.97
C VAL A 36 34.00 -6.09 -13.36
N GLY A 37 34.97 -5.17 -13.44
CA GLY A 37 36.26 -5.48 -14.05
C GLY A 37 36.09 -5.84 -15.54
N PRO A 38 36.62 -6.99 -16.02
CA PRO A 38 36.45 -7.43 -17.42
C PRO A 38 35.09 -8.12 -17.68
N TYR A 39 34.29 -8.38 -16.65
CA TYR A 39 33.05 -9.14 -16.75
C TYR A 39 31.83 -8.23 -16.92
N THR A 40 30.85 -8.70 -17.68
CA THR A 40 29.51 -8.12 -17.75
C THR A 40 28.57 -9.02 -16.97
N VAL A 41 27.90 -8.47 -15.97
CA VAL A 41 26.92 -9.18 -15.16
C VAL A 41 25.56 -8.61 -15.50
N ASP A 42 24.69 -9.46 -16.02
CA ASP A 42 23.32 -9.10 -16.36
C ASP A 42 22.41 -9.54 -15.20
N VAL A 43 21.90 -8.58 -14.42
CA VAL A 43 21.17 -8.87 -13.19
C VAL A 43 19.69 -8.56 -13.35
N ASP A 44 18.86 -9.59 -13.17
CA ASP A 44 17.42 -9.47 -13.09
C ASP A 44 16.96 -9.70 -11.64
N VAL A 45 16.28 -8.70 -11.07
CA VAL A 45 15.81 -8.74 -9.68
C VAL A 45 14.32 -8.96 -9.65
N ARG A 46 13.90 -10.03 -8.97
CA ARG A 46 12.51 -10.48 -8.96
C ARG A 46 11.97 -10.73 -7.57
N SER A 47 10.66 -10.67 -7.41
CA SER A 47 9.97 -11.09 -6.19
C SER A 47 10.00 -12.61 -6.02
N SER A 48 9.57 -13.10 -4.84
CA SER A 48 9.33 -14.54 -4.62
C SER A 48 8.34 -15.16 -5.63
N LEU A 49 7.46 -14.33 -6.23
CA LEU A 49 6.50 -14.74 -7.25
C LEU A 49 7.01 -14.52 -8.69
N MET A 50 8.32 -14.28 -8.87
CA MET A 50 8.98 -14.12 -10.16
C MET A 50 8.56 -12.90 -10.99
N GLN A 51 7.86 -11.94 -10.39
CA GLN A 51 7.60 -10.64 -10.99
C GLN A 51 8.85 -9.76 -10.90
N VAL A 52 9.12 -8.96 -11.95
CA VAL A 52 10.24 -8.01 -11.95
C VAL A 52 9.98 -6.91 -10.94
N ILE A 53 10.95 -6.61 -10.09
CA ILE A 53 10.85 -5.52 -9.12
C ILE A 53 11.42 -4.24 -9.76
N PRO A 54 10.57 -3.25 -10.09
CA PRO A 54 11.04 -2.00 -10.68
C PRO A 54 11.90 -1.25 -9.66
N HIS A 55 12.94 -0.57 -10.14
CA HIS A 55 13.84 0.25 -9.33
C HIS A 55 14.61 -0.50 -8.22
N ALA A 56 14.76 -1.82 -8.34
CA ALA A 56 15.65 -2.56 -7.45
C ALA A 56 17.09 -2.01 -7.55
N TYR A 57 17.73 -1.80 -6.41
CA TYR A 57 19.10 -1.36 -6.32
C TYR A 57 20.03 -2.56 -6.36
N VAL A 58 20.91 -2.60 -7.37
CA VAL A 58 21.90 -3.67 -7.56
C VAL A 58 23.30 -3.09 -7.44
N LYS A 59 24.15 -3.78 -6.67
CA LYS A 59 25.55 -3.46 -6.51
C LYS A 59 26.40 -4.69 -6.78
N CYS A 60 27.27 -4.58 -7.78
CA CYS A 60 28.22 -5.64 -8.10
C CYS A 60 29.65 -5.24 -7.72
N ARG A 61 30.41 -6.17 -7.16
CA ARG A 61 31.82 -5.99 -6.77
C ARG A 61 32.64 -7.20 -7.17
N LEU A 62 33.89 -6.98 -7.58
CA LEU A 62 34.88 -8.03 -7.79
C LEU A 62 35.81 -8.09 -6.58
N SER A 63 36.03 -9.28 -6.03
CA SER A 63 37.03 -9.52 -4.99
C SER A 63 37.86 -10.75 -5.39
N GLY A 64 39.09 -10.53 -5.84
CA GLY A 64 39.90 -11.58 -6.46
C GLY A 64 39.20 -12.15 -7.70
N ASN A 65 38.89 -13.45 -7.68
CA ASN A 65 38.14 -14.13 -8.74
C ASN A 65 36.64 -14.31 -8.43
N THR A 66 36.14 -13.69 -7.36
CA THR A 66 34.74 -13.83 -6.93
C THR A 66 33.95 -12.58 -7.28
N ILE A 67 32.83 -12.76 -7.97
CA ILE A 67 31.85 -11.73 -8.24
C ILE A 67 30.81 -11.77 -7.12
N LYS A 68 30.63 -10.65 -6.43
CA LYS A 68 29.64 -10.44 -5.37
C LYS A 68 28.57 -9.48 -5.86
N ILE A 69 27.32 -9.90 -5.79
CA ILE A 69 26.15 -9.12 -6.20
C ILE A 69 25.26 -8.95 -4.98
N SER A 70 24.98 -7.70 -4.61
CA SER A 70 24.00 -7.36 -3.59
C SER A 70 22.81 -6.68 -4.25
N ALA A 71 21.60 -7.16 -3.98
CA ALA A 71 20.38 -6.58 -4.48
C ALA A 71 19.42 -6.24 -3.33
N SER A 72 18.77 -5.09 -3.42
CA SER A 72 17.83 -4.61 -2.41
C SER A 72 16.71 -3.81 -3.06
N ALA A 73 15.52 -3.87 -2.49
CA ALA A 73 14.38 -3.06 -2.90
C ALA A 73 13.51 -2.75 -1.66
N PRO A 74 12.76 -1.64 -1.66
CA PRO A 74 11.89 -1.28 -0.54
C PRO A 74 10.88 -2.38 -0.19
N GLY A 75 10.72 -2.66 1.10
CA GLY A 75 9.81 -3.70 1.61
C GLY A 75 10.15 -5.13 1.21
N TYR A 76 11.37 -5.37 0.74
CA TYR A 76 11.92 -6.71 0.46
C TYR A 76 13.17 -6.97 1.30
N VAL A 77 13.43 -8.25 1.57
CA VAL A 77 14.67 -8.68 2.24
C VAL A 77 15.81 -8.64 1.24
N ALA A 78 16.78 -7.76 1.48
CA ALA A 78 17.99 -7.66 0.66
C ALA A 78 18.73 -9.00 0.59
N GLN A 79 19.27 -9.32 -0.59
CA GLN A 79 19.99 -10.55 -0.84
C GLN A 79 21.39 -10.28 -1.36
N THR A 80 22.29 -11.20 -1.07
CA THR A 80 23.65 -11.18 -1.61
C THR A 80 23.93 -12.54 -2.22
N HIS A 81 24.42 -12.52 -3.45
CA HIS A 81 24.82 -13.70 -4.20
C HIS A 81 26.29 -13.59 -4.57
N GLU A 82 27.02 -14.70 -4.47
CA GLU A 82 28.45 -14.76 -4.73
C GLU A 82 28.77 -15.99 -5.58
N PHE A 83 29.60 -15.81 -6.60
CA PHE A 83 30.11 -16.91 -7.40
C PHE A 83 31.51 -16.60 -7.94
N ALA A 84 32.29 -17.64 -8.20
CA ALA A 84 33.60 -17.50 -8.83
C ALA A 84 33.45 -17.29 -10.34
N ALA A 85 34.21 -16.36 -10.90
CA ALA A 85 34.31 -16.18 -12.34
C ALA A 85 35.00 -17.41 -12.97
N LYS A 86 34.41 -17.90 -14.06
CA LYS A 86 34.88 -19.05 -14.80
C LYS A 86 35.85 -18.61 -15.91
N PRO A 87 36.94 -19.35 -16.14
CA PRO A 87 37.85 -19.08 -17.26
C PRO A 87 37.10 -19.05 -18.61
N GLY A 88 37.39 -18.04 -19.44
CA GLY A 88 36.79 -17.89 -20.77
C GLY A 88 35.35 -17.36 -20.80
N GLN A 89 34.70 -17.18 -19.65
CA GLN A 89 33.35 -16.62 -19.57
C GLN A 89 33.39 -15.14 -19.17
N LEU A 90 32.90 -14.27 -20.05
CA LEU A 90 32.88 -12.82 -19.85
C LEU A 90 31.51 -12.28 -19.42
N VAL A 91 30.42 -13.02 -19.69
CA VAL A 91 29.04 -12.59 -19.42
C VAL A 91 28.36 -13.55 -18.46
N TYR A 92 27.71 -13.01 -17.42
CA TYR A 92 27.03 -13.78 -16.38
C TYR A 92 25.60 -13.28 -16.19
N PRO A 93 24.59 -14.01 -16.70
CA PRO A 93 23.19 -13.75 -16.36
C PRO A 93 22.88 -14.28 -14.96
N VAL A 94 22.31 -13.43 -14.11
CA VAL A 94 22.00 -13.75 -12.72
C VAL A 94 20.60 -13.27 -12.38
N ILE A 95 19.77 -14.18 -11.85
CA ILE A 95 18.46 -13.83 -11.31
C ILE A 95 18.55 -13.85 -9.79
N ILE A 96 18.29 -12.71 -9.16
CA ILE A 96 18.21 -12.59 -7.70
C ILE A 96 16.75 -12.45 -7.29
N ARG A 97 16.28 -13.38 -6.45
CA ARG A 97 14.93 -13.34 -5.88
C ARG A 97 14.98 -12.67 -4.52
N LEU A 98 14.25 -11.57 -4.36
CA LEU A 98 14.08 -10.89 -3.08
C LEU A 98 12.80 -11.39 -2.39
N PRO A 99 12.91 -12.00 -1.19
CA PRO A 99 11.75 -12.37 -0.39
C PRO A 99 11.00 -11.13 0.13
N ASP A 100 9.69 -11.26 0.31
CA ASP A 100 8.90 -10.25 1.02
C ASP A 100 9.41 -10.06 2.45
N LYS A 101 9.49 -8.81 2.91
CA LYS A 101 9.79 -8.52 4.32
C LYS A 101 8.69 -9.10 5.20
N LYS A 102 9.07 -9.77 6.29
CA LYS A 102 8.10 -10.27 7.28
C LYS A 102 7.68 -9.10 8.16
N VAL A 103 6.39 -8.81 8.13
CA VAL A 103 5.78 -7.75 8.92
C VAL A 103 4.86 -8.38 9.97
N SER A 104 4.85 -7.84 11.18
CA SER A 104 3.86 -8.15 12.21
C SER A 104 2.57 -7.42 11.88
N LEU A 105 1.46 -8.14 11.82
CA LEU A 105 0.15 -7.58 11.51
C LEU A 105 -0.76 -7.83 12.70
N GLU A 106 -1.36 -6.79 13.22
CA GLU A 106 -2.35 -6.87 14.30
C GLU A 106 -3.64 -6.21 13.86
N VAL A 107 -4.75 -6.77 14.30
CA VAL A 107 -6.09 -6.22 14.03
C VAL A 107 -6.80 -5.95 15.34
N MET A 108 -7.36 -4.76 15.46
CA MET A 108 -8.05 -4.31 16.66
C MET A 108 -9.19 -3.36 16.31
N THR A 109 -10.09 -3.16 17.26
CA THR A 109 -11.11 -2.12 17.17
C THR A 109 -10.47 -0.74 17.40
N PHE A 110 -11.23 0.33 17.15
CA PHE A 110 -10.80 1.69 17.49
C PHE A 110 -10.61 1.91 19.00
N ASP A 111 -11.19 1.04 19.83
CA ASP A 111 -10.95 0.99 21.29
C ASP A 111 -9.77 0.09 21.68
N TYR A 112 -8.90 -0.25 20.72
CA TYR A 112 -7.72 -1.09 20.93
C TYR A 112 -8.02 -2.50 21.46
N LYS A 113 -9.22 -3.03 21.20
CA LYS A 113 -9.59 -4.41 21.55
C LYS A 113 -9.32 -5.35 20.38
N PRO A 114 -8.73 -6.54 20.58
CA PRO A 114 -8.54 -7.50 19.50
C PRO A 114 -9.89 -7.99 18.95
N ILE A 115 -9.95 -8.28 17.65
CA ILE A 115 -11.13 -8.87 17.02
C ILE A 115 -10.97 -10.39 16.97
N VAL A 116 -11.83 -11.09 17.69
CA VAL A 116 -11.81 -12.56 17.78
C VAL A 116 -12.03 -13.18 16.41
N SER A 117 -11.26 -14.23 16.09
CA SER A 117 -11.32 -14.98 14.83
C SER A 117 -10.98 -14.20 13.55
N ALA A 118 -10.55 -12.94 13.67
CA ALA A 118 -9.93 -12.24 12.55
C ALA A 118 -8.54 -12.82 12.26
N TYR A 119 -8.19 -12.97 10.99
CA TYR A 119 -6.87 -13.46 10.61
C TYR A 119 -6.37 -12.80 9.32
N PHE A 120 -5.06 -12.87 9.10
CA PHE A 120 -4.41 -12.35 7.91
C PHE A 120 -3.96 -13.48 6.99
N ASP A 121 -4.21 -13.33 5.70
CA ASP A 121 -3.56 -14.11 4.65
C ASP A 121 -2.38 -13.32 4.07
N ARG A 122 -1.19 -13.91 4.13
CA ARG A 122 0.06 -13.28 3.71
C ARG A 122 0.33 -13.40 2.21
N TYR A 123 -0.55 -14.07 1.46
CA TYR A 123 -0.38 -14.26 0.03
C TYR A 123 -0.32 -12.92 -0.75
N GLN A 124 0.74 -12.74 -1.55
CA GLN A 124 0.99 -11.51 -2.32
C GLN A 124 0.62 -11.64 -3.81
N GLY A 125 -0.01 -12.73 -4.24
CA GLY A 125 -0.34 -12.93 -5.65
C GLY A 125 -1.33 -11.90 -6.18
N GLY A 126 -1.09 -11.47 -7.42
CA GLY A 126 -1.88 -10.40 -8.07
C GLY A 126 -1.59 -9.00 -7.53
N THR A 127 -0.66 -8.83 -6.59
CA THR A 127 -0.22 -7.51 -6.11
C THR A 127 0.90 -6.97 -7.00
N PRO A 128 0.87 -5.68 -7.39
CA PRO A 128 2.03 -5.01 -7.98
C PRO A 128 3.27 -5.07 -7.06
N THR A 129 4.47 -5.18 -7.63
CA THR A 129 5.71 -5.37 -6.87
C THR A 129 6.14 -4.17 -6.04
N ASP A 130 5.63 -2.98 -6.31
CA ASP A 130 5.83 -1.76 -5.52
C ASP A 130 4.86 -1.66 -4.33
N LEU A 131 3.82 -2.50 -4.31
CA LEU A 131 2.79 -2.53 -3.28
C LEU A 131 2.86 -3.81 -2.44
N TYR A 132 2.34 -3.70 -1.21
CA TYR A 132 2.18 -4.80 -0.29
C TYR A 132 0.70 -4.98 0.04
N ALA A 133 0.21 -6.20 -0.11
CA ALA A 133 -1.17 -6.53 0.19
C ALA A 133 -1.31 -7.04 1.62
N ILE A 134 -2.23 -6.42 2.35
CA ILE A 134 -2.72 -6.88 3.64
C ILE A 134 -4.11 -7.48 3.38
N ASN A 135 -4.18 -8.80 3.34
CA ASN A 135 -5.45 -9.51 3.17
C ASN A 135 -5.95 -9.90 4.56
N LEU A 136 -7.01 -9.25 5.01
CA LEU A 136 -7.63 -9.47 6.31
C LEU A 136 -8.98 -10.16 6.12
N TYR A 137 -9.22 -11.21 6.87
CA TYR A 137 -10.52 -11.87 6.95
C TYR A 137 -11.19 -11.49 8.27
N LEU A 138 -12.35 -10.85 8.20
CA LEU A 138 -13.14 -10.42 9.35
C LEU A 138 -14.44 -11.22 9.42
N PRO A 139 -14.77 -11.87 10.55
CA PRO A 139 -16.06 -12.53 10.71
C PRO A 139 -17.21 -11.54 10.51
N ILE A 140 -18.21 -11.90 9.71
CA ILE A 140 -19.35 -11.02 9.39
C ILE A 140 -20.05 -10.52 10.67
N LYS A 141 -20.20 -11.42 11.65
CA LYS A 141 -20.85 -11.12 12.94
C LYS A 141 -20.09 -10.10 13.79
N SER A 142 -18.78 -9.99 13.59
CA SER A 142 -17.91 -9.09 14.35
C SER A 142 -17.79 -7.71 13.70
N TRP A 143 -18.30 -7.53 12.48
CA TRP A 143 -18.20 -6.28 11.73
C TRP A 143 -19.50 -5.94 10.99
N PRO A 144 -20.50 -5.36 11.69
CA PRO A 144 -21.85 -5.14 11.15
C PRO A 144 -21.91 -4.06 10.05
N HIS A 145 -20.90 -3.20 9.94
CA HIS A 145 -20.88 -2.07 9.00
C HIS A 145 -19.64 -2.11 8.11
N PRO A 146 -19.56 -3.05 7.15
CA PRO A 146 -18.40 -3.20 6.27
C PRO A 146 -18.30 -2.02 5.30
N LYS A 147 -17.32 -1.13 5.54
CA LYS A 147 -17.02 0.01 4.66
C LYS A 147 -15.52 0.30 4.65
N PRO A 148 -14.93 0.70 3.51
CA PRO A 148 -13.51 1.05 3.44
C PRO A 148 -13.12 2.18 4.41
N SER A 149 -14.03 3.12 4.68
CA SER A 149 -13.85 4.21 5.65
C SER A 149 -13.68 3.71 7.09
N ASN A 150 -14.23 2.54 7.41
CA ASN A 150 -14.23 1.94 8.74
C ASN A 150 -12.98 1.08 9.00
N LEU A 151 -12.02 1.06 8.06
CA LEU A 151 -10.75 0.37 8.19
C LEU A 151 -9.60 1.36 8.09
N LYS A 152 -8.61 1.20 8.96
CA LYS A 152 -7.37 1.99 8.93
C LYS A 152 -6.17 1.10 9.20
N VAL A 153 -5.13 1.20 8.39
CA VAL A 153 -3.84 0.55 8.54
C VAL A 153 -2.86 1.62 8.96
N ASN A 154 -2.16 1.43 10.06
CA ASN A 154 -1.21 2.39 10.60
C ASN A 154 0.07 1.68 11.09
N GLN A 155 1.12 2.45 11.33
CA GLN A 155 2.31 2.02 12.06
C GLN A 155 2.31 2.61 13.46
N PRO A 156 2.80 1.90 14.49
CA PRO A 156 2.92 2.46 15.82
C PRO A 156 3.75 3.75 15.84
N GLY A 157 3.15 4.86 16.27
CA GLY A 157 3.81 6.18 16.29
C GLY A 157 3.78 6.95 14.97
N TYR A 158 3.09 6.44 13.94
CA TYR A 158 2.59 7.25 12.84
C TYR A 158 1.14 7.63 13.13
N GLY A 159 0.74 8.85 12.77
CA GLY A 159 -0.64 9.33 12.97
C GLY A 159 -1.58 9.00 11.81
N TRP A 160 -1.06 8.49 10.69
CA TRP A 160 -1.79 8.44 9.42
C TRP A 160 -2.11 7.03 8.95
N PRO A 161 -3.29 6.81 8.35
CA PRO A 161 -3.54 5.58 7.63
C PRO A 161 -2.66 5.50 6.38
N ILE A 162 -1.88 4.42 6.25
CA ILE A 162 -0.92 4.20 5.17
C ILE A 162 -1.49 3.41 3.98
N GLN A 163 -2.77 2.97 4.04
CA GLN A 163 -3.40 2.24 2.96
C GLN A 163 -3.74 3.15 1.76
N GLN A 164 -3.48 2.67 0.56
CA GLN A 164 -3.82 3.34 -0.70
C GLN A 164 -5.20 2.90 -1.20
N THR A 165 -5.49 1.60 -1.10
CA THR A 165 -6.76 1.02 -1.52
C THR A 165 -7.31 0.10 -0.45
N CYS A 166 -8.60 -0.15 -0.51
CA CYS A 166 -9.30 -1.08 0.37
C CYS A 166 -10.51 -1.64 -0.38
N ASP A 167 -10.39 -2.90 -0.78
CA ASP A 167 -11.44 -3.67 -1.43
C ASP A 167 -12.06 -4.64 -0.43
N ILE A 168 -13.39 -4.70 -0.40
CA ILE A 168 -14.13 -5.58 0.51
C ILE A 168 -15.00 -6.51 -0.34
N SER A 169 -14.83 -7.81 -0.14
CA SER A 169 -15.67 -8.84 -0.72
C SER A 169 -16.14 -9.80 0.37
N VAL A 170 -17.12 -10.65 0.03
CA VAL A 170 -17.66 -11.65 0.96
C VAL A 170 -17.14 -13.03 0.55
N PHE A 171 -16.61 -13.79 1.50
CA PHE A 171 -16.17 -15.16 1.31
C PHE A 171 -16.63 -16.02 2.49
N ALA A 172 -17.61 -16.89 2.24
CA ALA A 172 -18.30 -17.68 3.27
C ALA A 172 -18.79 -16.78 4.44
N ASP A 173 -18.38 -17.08 5.67
CA ASP A 173 -18.78 -16.34 6.88
C ASP A 173 -17.88 -15.13 7.19
N PHE A 174 -17.03 -14.74 6.25
CA PHE A 174 -16.04 -13.67 6.41
C PHE A 174 -16.21 -12.57 5.35
N TYR A 175 -15.91 -11.34 5.75
CA TYR A 175 -15.49 -10.29 4.83
C TYR A 175 -14.00 -10.50 4.52
N GLN A 176 -13.68 -10.66 3.24
CA GLN A 176 -12.32 -10.60 2.74
C GLN A 176 -12.00 -9.15 2.39
N VAL A 177 -11.09 -8.57 3.15
CA VAL A 177 -10.65 -7.18 3.02
C VAL A 177 -9.24 -7.18 2.47
N ARG A 178 -9.05 -6.62 1.28
CA ARG A 178 -7.72 -6.44 0.68
C ARG A 178 -7.33 -4.98 0.72
N MET A 179 -6.30 -4.68 1.50
CA MET A 179 -5.72 -3.34 1.60
C MET A 179 -4.34 -3.33 0.96
N LEU A 180 -4.04 -2.32 0.14
CA LEU A 180 -2.71 -2.15 -0.45
C LEU A 180 -1.99 -0.99 0.23
N VAL A 181 -0.73 -1.20 0.62
CA VAL A 181 0.18 -0.16 1.13
C VAL A 181 1.42 -0.08 0.24
N ASN A 182 2.08 1.08 0.20
CA ASN A 182 3.37 1.19 -0.49
C ASN A 182 4.44 0.39 0.27
N ARG A 183 5.26 -0.41 -0.41
CA ARG A 183 6.32 -1.18 0.25
C ARG A 183 7.37 -0.34 0.97
N ALA A 184 7.59 0.91 0.55
CA ALA A 184 8.52 1.83 1.20
C ALA A 184 8.14 2.10 2.66
N VAL A 185 6.87 2.00 3.03
CA VAL A 185 6.45 2.16 4.44
C VAL A 185 6.97 1.01 5.31
N LEU A 186 7.25 -0.15 4.72
CA LEU A 186 7.73 -1.33 5.45
C LEU A 186 9.23 -1.23 5.80
N ASP A 187 9.96 -0.25 5.27
CA ASP A 187 11.36 -0.04 5.60
C ASP A 187 11.55 0.66 6.96
N ASP A 188 10.46 1.12 7.59
CA ASP A 188 10.47 1.64 8.96
C ASP A 188 11.00 0.57 9.94
N PRO A 189 11.83 0.94 10.93
CA PRO A 189 12.35 0.02 11.94
C PRO A 189 11.26 -0.65 12.79
N LYS A 190 10.05 -0.08 12.85
CA LYS A 190 8.91 -0.70 13.52
C LYS A 190 8.26 -1.68 12.55
N ASP A 191 8.70 -2.93 12.59
CA ASP A 191 8.19 -4.05 11.76
C ASP A 191 6.74 -4.47 12.08
N GLN A 192 5.86 -3.53 12.46
CA GLN A 192 4.50 -3.76 12.91
C GLN A 192 3.52 -2.83 12.19
N LEU A 193 2.46 -3.40 11.62
CA LEU A 193 1.29 -2.66 11.14
C LEU A 193 0.08 -3.01 11.98
N LEU A 194 -0.65 -1.98 12.38
CA LEU A 194 -1.89 -2.07 13.13
C LEU A 194 -3.06 -1.79 12.19
N VAL A 195 -4.03 -2.69 12.15
CA VAL A 195 -5.27 -2.55 11.39
C VAL A 195 -6.41 -2.27 12.35
N TYR A 196 -6.88 -1.03 12.38
CA TYR A 196 -8.04 -0.59 13.12
C TYR A 196 -9.32 -0.83 12.30
N VAL A 197 -10.30 -1.45 12.95
CA VAL A 197 -11.62 -1.72 12.37
C VAL A 197 -12.66 -1.08 13.25
N ASN A 198 -13.51 -0.22 12.68
CA ASN A 198 -14.64 0.29 13.43
C ASN A 198 -15.76 -0.75 13.46
N THR A 199 -16.00 -1.33 14.63
CA THR A 199 -17.01 -2.36 14.88
C THR A 199 -18.26 -1.83 15.59
N SER A 200 -18.22 -0.59 16.11
CA SER A 200 -19.32 0.05 16.84
C SER A 200 -19.83 1.30 16.09
N GLU A 201 -21.00 1.80 16.49
CA GLU A 201 -21.47 3.12 16.04
C GLU A 201 -20.69 4.25 16.74
N GLU A 202 -20.23 4.04 17.98
CA GLU A 202 -19.53 5.02 18.81
C GLU A 202 -18.25 4.44 19.42
N ILE A 203 -17.19 5.26 19.49
CA ILE A 203 -15.92 4.91 20.14
C ILE A 203 -15.88 5.39 21.59
N SER A 204 -15.10 4.72 22.45
CA SER A 204 -14.95 5.15 23.85
C SER A 204 -14.29 6.53 23.99
N VAL A 205 -14.68 7.29 25.02
CA VAL A 205 -14.17 8.64 25.29
C VAL A 205 -12.63 8.64 25.44
N ALA A 206 -12.05 7.66 26.12
CA ALA A 206 -10.59 7.58 26.28
C ALA A 206 -9.86 7.31 24.96
N ALA A 207 -10.40 6.46 24.09
CA ALA A 207 -9.82 6.22 22.77
C ALA A 207 -9.96 7.48 21.89
N ALA A 208 -11.10 8.15 21.97
CA ALA A 208 -11.33 9.42 21.29
C ALA A 208 -10.31 10.50 21.66
N GLU A 209 -9.99 10.66 22.94
CA GLU A 209 -8.97 11.63 23.40
C GLU A 209 -7.60 11.36 22.77
N ASN A 210 -7.18 10.09 22.67
CA ASN A 210 -5.93 9.73 22.01
C ASN A 210 -5.94 10.09 20.52
N TRP A 211 -7.04 9.83 19.81
CA TRP A 211 -7.19 10.21 18.41
C TRP A 211 -7.18 11.73 18.21
N LEU A 212 -7.73 12.50 19.16
CA LEU A 212 -7.69 13.96 19.14
C LEU A 212 -6.26 14.50 19.31
N LEU A 213 -5.46 13.89 20.18
CA LEU A 213 -4.04 14.24 20.34
C LEU A 213 -3.26 13.97 19.05
N THR A 214 -3.45 12.79 18.44
CA THR A 214 -2.84 12.47 17.15
C THR A 214 -3.24 13.48 16.09
N LEU A 215 -4.53 13.83 16.00
CA LEU A 215 -4.99 14.81 15.03
C LEU A 215 -4.37 16.20 15.20
N GLN A 216 -4.09 16.60 16.44
CA GLN A 216 -3.44 17.89 16.73
C GLN A 216 -2.01 17.94 16.19
N GLU A 217 -1.20 16.91 16.41
CA GLU A 217 0.16 16.79 15.87
C GLU A 217 0.16 16.82 14.32
N LEU A 218 -0.90 16.29 13.74
CA LEU A 218 -1.08 16.20 12.30
C LEU A 218 -1.49 17.51 11.64
N GLU A 219 -2.25 18.37 12.32
CA GLU A 219 -2.57 19.72 11.82
C GLU A 219 -1.32 20.58 11.61
N GLU A 220 -0.30 20.39 12.45
CA GLU A 220 0.95 21.13 12.40
C GLU A 220 1.88 20.63 11.28
N SER A 221 1.83 19.35 10.95
CA SER A 221 2.72 18.71 9.98
C SER A 221 2.11 18.58 8.57
N ASN A 222 0.83 18.21 8.46
CA ASN A 222 0.15 18.03 7.18
C ASN A 222 -1.36 18.29 7.26
N ARG A 223 -1.73 19.56 7.07
CA ARG A 223 -3.13 20.03 7.19
C ARG A 223 -4.14 19.27 6.32
N LYS A 224 -3.79 18.92 5.08
CA LYS A 224 -4.74 18.27 4.14
C LYS A 224 -5.14 16.89 4.64
N GLU A 225 -4.17 16.15 5.16
CA GLU A 225 -4.42 14.84 5.71
C GLU A 225 -5.22 14.97 7.03
N ALA A 226 -4.99 16.03 7.82
CA ALA A 226 -5.66 16.22 9.10
C ALA A 226 -7.15 16.42 8.89
N GLU A 227 -7.51 17.20 7.87
CA GLU A 227 -8.90 17.38 7.43
C GLU A 227 -9.56 16.06 7.03
N GLN A 228 -8.85 15.11 6.40
CA GLN A 228 -9.40 13.80 6.05
C GLN A 228 -9.62 12.91 7.28
N LEU A 229 -8.66 12.86 8.20
CA LEU A 229 -8.79 12.10 9.45
C LEU A 229 -9.93 12.66 10.30
N ALA A 230 -10.03 13.99 10.38
CA ALA A 230 -11.09 14.70 11.07
C ALA A 230 -12.49 14.35 10.56
N ILE A 231 -12.70 14.21 9.25
CA ILE A 231 -13.99 13.82 8.66
C ILE A 231 -14.41 12.44 9.16
N ILE A 232 -13.47 11.49 9.24
CA ILE A 232 -13.73 10.12 9.66
C ILE A 232 -14.02 10.09 11.15
N LEU A 233 -13.17 10.74 11.95
CA LEU A 233 -13.34 10.83 13.39
C LEU A 233 -14.66 11.54 13.75
N ALA A 234 -15.05 12.60 13.05
CA ALA A 234 -16.33 13.29 13.26
C ALA A 234 -17.57 12.39 13.00
N ALA A 235 -17.42 11.30 12.25
CA ALA A 235 -18.49 10.34 12.03
C ALA A 235 -18.74 9.45 13.27
N ILE A 236 -17.68 9.11 14.01
CA ILE A 236 -17.66 8.03 15.03
C ILE A 236 -17.40 8.54 16.46
N LEU A 237 -16.92 9.77 16.60
CA LEU A 237 -16.61 10.38 17.89
C LEU A 237 -17.90 10.85 18.60
N PRO A 238 -18.10 10.51 19.89
CA PRO A 238 -19.15 11.11 20.72
C PRO A 238 -18.78 12.55 21.13
N VAL A 239 -18.81 13.50 20.18
CA VAL A 239 -18.33 14.89 20.37
C VAL A 239 -19.05 15.65 21.49
N ALA A 240 -20.25 15.22 21.87
CA ALA A 240 -20.99 15.79 22.99
C ALA A 240 -20.37 15.49 24.36
N GLU A 241 -19.44 14.52 24.45
CA GLU A 241 -18.96 13.95 25.71
C GLU A 241 -17.49 14.29 26.03
N PHE A 242 -16.81 15.09 25.20
CA PHE A 242 -15.39 15.38 25.39
C PHE A 242 -15.12 16.55 26.35
N SER A 243 -14.17 16.32 27.26
CA SER A 243 -13.61 17.31 28.19
C SER A 243 -12.50 18.17 27.58
N VAL A 244 -11.99 17.77 26.41
CA VAL A 244 -10.82 18.38 25.77
C VAL A 244 -11.24 19.60 24.95
N ALA A 245 -11.22 20.77 25.61
CA ALA A 245 -11.36 22.07 24.96
C ALA A 245 -10.02 22.82 24.99
N PRO A 246 -9.55 23.39 23.86
CA PRO A 246 -10.20 23.40 22.55
C PRO A 246 -9.94 22.11 21.73
N LEU A 247 -10.95 21.69 20.96
CA LEU A 247 -10.80 20.65 19.95
C LEU A 247 -9.88 21.12 18.80
N PRO A 248 -9.11 20.22 18.16
CA PRO A 248 -8.36 20.54 16.93
C PRO A 248 -9.24 21.18 15.86
N ARG A 249 -8.68 22.09 15.05
CA ARG A 249 -9.45 22.93 14.11
C ARG A 249 -10.17 22.11 13.05
N SER A 250 -9.50 21.11 12.52
CA SER A 250 -9.99 20.19 11.48
C SER A 250 -11.20 19.41 11.97
N ILE A 251 -11.17 18.91 13.21
CA ILE A 251 -12.31 18.17 13.77
C ILE A 251 -13.45 19.08 14.16
N ALA A 252 -13.17 20.26 14.72
CA ALA A 252 -14.19 21.26 14.97
C ALA A 252 -14.93 21.63 13.67
N ALA A 253 -14.20 21.80 12.57
CA ALA A 253 -14.78 22.07 11.25
C ALA A 253 -15.62 20.90 10.71
N ALA A 254 -15.11 19.67 10.79
CA ALA A 254 -15.82 18.47 10.32
C ALA A 254 -17.11 18.21 11.12
N VAL A 255 -17.09 18.41 12.44
CA VAL A 255 -18.25 18.27 13.31
C VAL A 255 -19.28 19.37 13.05
N ALA A 256 -18.83 20.62 12.90
CA ALA A 256 -19.72 21.73 12.55
C ALA A 256 -20.40 21.50 11.19
N PHE A 257 -19.68 20.96 10.21
CA PHE A 257 -20.25 20.58 8.92
C PHE A 257 -21.31 19.47 9.07
N LYS A 258 -21.01 18.41 9.83
CA LYS A 258 -21.97 17.32 10.12
C LYS A 258 -23.26 17.84 10.77
N ARG A 259 -23.13 18.72 11.77
CA ARG A 259 -24.28 19.35 12.44
C ARG A 259 -25.12 20.18 11.46
N ARG A 260 -24.47 21.04 10.69
CA ARG A 260 -25.16 21.89 9.69
C ARG A 260 -25.86 21.07 8.61
N PHE A 261 -25.22 19.99 8.15
CA PHE A 261 -25.84 19.05 7.20
C PHE A 261 -27.08 18.38 7.79
N ALA A 262 -26.99 17.91 9.05
CA ALA A 262 -28.12 17.29 9.73
C ALA A 262 -29.27 18.27 9.99
N GLU A 263 -28.99 19.56 10.23
CA GLU A 263 -30.00 20.60 10.37
C GLU A 263 -30.70 20.92 9.04
N LEU A 264 -29.96 20.94 7.92
CA LEU A 264 -30.50 21.19 6.58
C LEU A 264 -31.36 20.03 6.04
N HIS A 265 -31.23 18.84 6.62
CA HIS A 265 -31.94 17.62 6.24
C HIS A 265 -32.86 17.10 7.35
N ARG A 266 -33.24 17.97 8.28
CA ARG A 266 -34.25 17.70 9.29
C ARG A 266 -35.61 18.03 8.67
N ASP A 267 -36.40 17.00 8.34
CA ASP A 267 -37.79 17.15 7.91
C ASP A 267 -38.64 17.88 8.98
#